data_AF-A0A6G0UBX1-F1
#
_entry.id   AF-A0A6G0UBX1-F1
#
_cell.length_a   1.000
_cell.length_b   1.000
_cell.length_c   1.000
_cell.angle_alpha   90.00
_cell.angle_beta   90.00
_cell.angle_gamma   90.00
#
_symmetry.space_group_name_H-M   'P 1'
#
loop_
_entity.id
_entity.type
_entity.pdbx_description
1 polymer ?
#
loop_
_entity_poly.entity_id
_entity_poly.type
_entity_poly.pdbx_seq_one_letter_code
_entity_poly.pdbx_strand_id
1 'polypeptide(L)'
;MGDCLKTQTIQHKEILADYIITCGGLQSDELSLMTGCQPDPYILPIRGEYLLLGKEKAHLIKGNIYPVPDPSLPFLGVHFTPRMDGSVFLGPNAVLALKQEGYSWGDVSFSNTIRLLKLDGVQKLMAKHMKFGINETIKSLFPAMQLKEIQNYIPDIKQNDINKGPTGVRAQPLWADGTMAEDLVLDIASNDPSDLVKHRIMHCRSAPSPSATSSLPIGEVIVDKMFAKYPRLSLISN
;
A
#
# COMPACT_ATOMS: atom_id res chain seq x y z
N MET A 1 -10.83 -8.29 -37.43
CA MET A 1 -10.48 -7.74 -36.10
C MET A 1 -11.02 -8.73 -35.09
N GLY A 2 -10.15 -9.38 -34.32
CA GLY A 2 -10.57 -10.42 -33.36
C GLY A 2 -11.34 -9.83 -32.17
N ASP A 3 -11.94 -10.73 -31.36
CA ASP A 3 -12.58 -10.40 -30.09
C ASP A 3 -11.55 -9.85 -29.11
N CYS A 4 -11.39 -8.53 -29.05
CA CYS A 4 -10.54 -7.84 -28.08
C CYS A 4 -11.39 -7.22 -26.97
N LEU A 5 -10.82 -7.14 -25.78
CA LEU A 5 -11.38 -6.36 -24.68
C LEU A 5 -11.19 -4.89 -24.99
N LYS A 6 -12.22 -4.10 -24.69
CA LYS A 6 -12.20 -2.65 -24.83
C LYS A 6 -12.23 -2.02 -23.45
N THR A 7 -11.20 -1.25 -23.14
CA THR A 7 -11.15 -0.41 -21.92
C THR A 7 -11.24 1.05 -22.32
N GLN A 8 -11.77 1.87 -21.41
CA GLN A 8 -11.87 3.30 -21.60
C GLN A 8 -11.19 4.01 -20.43
N THR A 9 -10.31 4.95 -20.75
CA THR A 9 -9.69 5.83 -19.76
C THR A 9 -10.63 6.96 -19.36
N ILE A 10 -10.34 7.65 -18.25
CA ILE A 10 -11.08 8.84 -17.82
C ILE A 10 -11.07 10.00 -18.84
N GLN A 11 -10.13 9.97 -19.80
CA GLN A 11 -10.06 10.94 -20.91
C GLN A 11 -10.79 10.44 -22.16
N HIS A 12 -11.64 9.43 -22.02
CA HIS A 12 -12.39 8.77 -23.10
C HIS A 12 -11.53 8.11 -24.19
N LYS A 13 -10.22 7.95 -23.97
CA LYS A 13 -9.36 7.16 -24.85
C LYS A 13 -9.69 5.68 -24.71
N GLU A 14 -9.88 5.02 -25.85
CA GLU A 14 -10.14 3.60 -25.94
C GLU A 14 -8.83 2.83 -26.12
N ILE A 15 -8.67 1.74 -25.39
CA ILE A 15 -7.53 0.83 -25.50
C ILE A 15 -8.10 -0.57 -25.72
N LEU A 16 -7.65 -1.20 -26.81
CA LEU A 16 -7.98 -2.58 -27.15
C LEU A 16 -6.86 -3.50 -26.66
N ALA A 17 -7.22 -4.58 -25.99
CA ALA A 17 -6.28 -5.57 -25.49
C ALA A 17 -6.90 -6.96 -25.49
N ASP A 18 -6.12 -8.01 -25.70
CA ASP A 18 -6.62 -9.38 -25.60
C ASP A 18 -6.81 -9.81 -24.14
N TYR A 19 -5.94 -9.31 -23.26
CA TYR A 19 -5.92 -9.60 -21.82
C TYR A 19 -5.63 -8.31 -21.04
N ILE A 20 -6.16 -8.24 -19.82
CA ILE A 20 -5.95 -7.09 -18.93
C ILE A 20 -5.39 -7.59 -17.60
N ILE A 21 -4.30 -6.98 -17.16
CA ILE A 21 -3.78 -7.11 -15.80
C ILE A 21 -3.89 -5.74 -15.14
N THR A 22 -4.61 -5.65 -14.02
CA THR A 22 -4.70 -4.39 -13.28
C THR A 22 -3.75 -4.40 -12.09
N CYS A 23 -2.86 -3.41 -12.00
CA CYS A 23 -1.99 -3.16 -10.86
C CYS A 23 -2.34 -1.81 -10.22
N GLY A 24 -3.59 -1.65 -9.80
CA GLY A 24 -4.16 -0.35 -9.39
C GLY A 24 -3.74 0.15 -8.01
N GLY A 25 -2.90 -0.58 -7.27
CA GLY A 25 -2.46 -0.20 -5.92
C GLY A 25 -3.64 0.12 -5.00
N LEU A 26 -3.77 1.40 -4.62
CA LEU A 26 -4.83 1.91 -3.76
C LEU A 26 -6.24 1.66 -4.31
N GLN A 27 -6.40 1.53 -5.63
CA GLN A 27 -7.70 1.32 -6.28
C GLN A 27 -7.93 -0.13 -6.70
N SER A 28 -7.08 -1.06 -6.25
CA SER A 28 -7.10 -2.44 -6.76
C SER A 28 -8.38 -3.20 -6.36
N ASP A 29 -9.01 -2.88 -5.23
CA ASP A 29 -10.30 -3.43 -4.83
C ASP A 29 -11.48 -2.86 -5.62
N GLU A 30 -11.48 -1.56 -5.91
CA GLU A 30 -12.51 -0.95 -6.75
C GLU A 30 -12.46 -1.47 -8.19
N LEU A 31 -11.26 -1.55 -8.79
CA LEU A 31 -11.04 -2.20 -10.09
C LEU A 31 -11.49 -3.66 -10.07
N SER A 32 -11.24 -4.31 -8.94
CA SER A 32 -11.78 -5.59 -8.51
C SER A 32 -13.26 -5.79 -8.80
N LEU A 33 -14.03 -4.93 -8.15
CA LEU A 33 -15.48 -4.97 -8.12
C LEU A 33 -16.11 -4.62 -9.47
N MET A 34 -15.45 -3.77 -10.28
CA MET A 34 -15.94 -3.39 -11.61
C MET A 34 -16.14 -4.59 -12.56
N THR A 35 -15.40 -5.68 -12.34
CA THR A 35 -15.50 -6.90 -13.13
C THR A 35 -16.27 -8.01 -12.41
N GLY A 36 -16.78 -7.76 -11.21
CA GLY A 36 -17.60 -8.70 -10.44
C GLY A 36 -16.81 -9.70 -9.60
N CYS A 37 -15.53 -9.42 -9.30
CA CYS A 37 -14.79 -10.14 -8.27
C CYS A 37 -15.45 -9.98 -6.89
N GLN A 38 -15.00 -10.78 -5.93
CA GLN A 38 -15.43 -10.66 -4.54
C GLN A 38 -14.95 -9.34 -3.92
N PRO A 39 -15.73 -8.75 -3.00
CA PRO A 39 -15.34 -7.53 -2.28
C PRO A 39 -14.14 -7.74 -1.35
N ASP A 40 -13.88 -8.97 -0.92
CA ASP A 40 -12.78 -9.34 -0.03
C ASP A 40 -11.58 -9.84 -0.85
N PRO A 41 -10.33 -9.40 -0.59
CA PRO A 41 -9.91 -8.40 0.40
C PRO A 41 -10.13 -6.97 -0.09
N TYR A 42 -10.55 -6.07 0.79
CA TYR A 42 -10.63 -4.64 0.47
C TYR A 42 -9.30 -3.94 0.78
N ILE A 43 -9.09 -2.76 0.19
CA ILE A 43 -7.88 -1.97 0.43
C ILE A 43 -8.12 -0.97 1.56
N LEU A 44 -7.44 -1.19 2.68
CA LEU A 44 -7.32 -0.23 3.77
C LEU A 44 -6.17 0.73 3.47
N PRO A 45 -6.43 2.05 3.30
CA PRO A 45 -5.36 3.01 3.03
C PRO A 45 -4.62 3.37 4.33
N ILE A 46 -3.38 2.87 4.47
CA ILE A 46 -2.52 3.18 5.60
C ILE A 46 -1.51 4.24 5.20
N ARG A 47 -1.65 5.43 5.77
CA ARG A 47 -0.74 6.54 5.54
C ARG A 47 0.49 6.43 6.42
N GLY A 48 1.64 6.53 5.78
CA GLY A 48 2.94 6.65 6.43
C GLY A 48 3.54 8.03 6.18
N GLU A 49 3.72 8.77 7.26
CA GLU A 49 4.32 10.10 7.26
C GLU A 49 5.77 10.00 7.70
N TYR A 50 6.64 10.70 7.00
CA TYR A 50 8.05 10.81 7.33
C TYR A 50 8.35 12.17 7.92
N LEU A 51 9.37 12.23 8.77
CA LEU A 51 10.04 13.45 9.14
C LEU A 51 11.39 13.53 8.42
N LEU A 52 11.91 14.74 8.24
CA LEU A 52 13.23 15.00 7.67
C LEU A 52 14.17 15.44 8.78
N LEU A 53 15.33 14.79 8.87
CA LEU A 53 16.40 15.25 9.73
C LEU A 53 17.07 16.50 9.12
N GLY A 54 17.35 17.49 9.95
CA GLY A 54 18.04 18.70 9.58
C GLY A 54 19.44 18.40 9.03
N LYS A 55 19.85 19.14 8.00
CA LYS A 55 21.12 18.92 7.28
C LYS A 55 22.33 18.90 8.23
N GLU A 56 22.34 19.77 9.23
CA GLU A 56 23.39 19.86 10.24
C GLU A 56 23.57 18.56 11.05
N LYS A 57 22.53 17.72 11.14
CA LYS A 57 22.54 16.45 11.88
C LYS A 57 22.58 15.22 10.99
N ALA A 58 22.41 15.37 9.67
CA ALA A 58 22.40 14.25 8.72
C ALA A 58 23.69 13.40 8.80
N HIS A 59 24.84 14.02 9.09
CA HIS A 59 26.14 13.35 9.22
C HIS A 59 26.20 12.29 10.34
N LEU A 60 25.27 12.33 11.31
CA LEU A 60 25.15 11.32 12.36
C LEU A 60 24.67 9.97 11.81
N ILE A 61 24.03 9.96 10.64
CA ILE A 61 23.41 8.80 10.02
C ILE A 61 24.22 8.38 8.80
N LYS A 62 25.03 7.33 8.95
CA LYS A 62 25.88 6.82 7.87
C LYS A 62 25.31 5.59 7.15
N GLY A 63 24.16 5.09 7.61
CA GLY A 63 23.49 3.91 7.07
C GLY A 63 22.06 3.82 7.57
N ASN A 64 21.31 2.85 7.07
CA ASN A 64 19.95 2.64 7.54
C ASN A 64 19.95 2.11 8.98
N ILE A 65 19.09 2.68 9.84
CA ILE A 65 18.90 2.21 11.21
C ILE A 65 17.45 1.75 11.35
N TYR A 66 17.27 0.49 11.75
CA TYR A 66 15.97 -0.11 12.00
C TYR A 66 15.88 -0.57 13.46
N PRO A 67 14.76 -0.30 14.14
CA PRO A 67 14.47 -0.88 15.44
C PRO A 67 14.32 -2.41 15.30
N VAL A 68 14.60 -3.13 16.38
CA VAL A 68 14.24 -4.55 16.46
C VAL A 68 12.70 -4.64 16.40
N PRO A 69 12.11 -5.42 15.47
CA PRO A 69 10.66 -5.52 15.35
C PRO A 69 10.04 -6.03 16.66
N ASP A 70 9.00 -5.35 17.12
CA ASP A 70 8.15 -5.85 18.20
C ASP A 70 7.21 -6.91 17.62
N PRO A 71 7.22 -8.18 18.08
CA PRO A 71 6.32 -9.22 17.58
C PRO A 71 4.84 -8.88 17.73
N SER A 72 4.48 -7.99 18.66
CA SER A 72 3.10 -7.50 18.83
C SER A 72 2.74 -6.39 17.83
N LEU A 73 3.74 -5.72 17.25
CA LEU A 73 3.64 -4.58 16.33
C LEU A 73 4.79 -4.58 15.29
N PRO A 74 4.86 -5.59 14.39
CA PRO A 74 6.07 -5.87 13.59
C PRO A 74 6.44 -4.80 12.55
N PHE A 75 5.57 -3.81 12.32
CA PHE A 75 5.78 -2.70 11.40
C PHE A 75 6.16 -1.39 12.11
N LEU A 76 6.40 -1.43 13.42
CA LEU A 76 6.53 -0.22 14.22
C LEU A 76 7.97 0.11 14.60
N GLY A 77 8.34 1.32 14.23
CA GLY A 77 9.38 2.11 14.87
C GLY A 77 10.05 3.04 13.86
N VAL A 78 10.79 4.02 14.36
CA VAL A 78 11.34 5.07 13.51
C VAL A 78 12.53 4.53 12.74
N HIS A 79 12.39 4.34 11.43
CA HIS A 79 13.54 4.00 10.60
C HIS A 79 14.29 5.27 10.24
N PHE A 80 15.62 5.19 10.23
CA PHE A 80 16.48 6.25 9.74
C PHE A 80 16.98 5.83 8.37
N THR A 81 16.57 6.54 7.33
CA THR A 81 16.86 6.17 5.94
C THR A 81 17.63 7.30 5.26
N PRO A 82 18.98 7.26 5.21
CA PRO A 82 19.75 8.15 4.37
C PRO A 82 19.40 7.97 2.89
N ARG A 83 19.27 9.09 2.18
CA ARG A 83 18.89 9.15 0.77
C ARG A 83 20.10 9.55 -0.07
N MET A 84 20.03 9.28 -1.37
CA MET A 84 21.10 9.60 -2.33
C MET A 84 21.39 11.10 -2.45
N ASP A 85 20.42 11.96 -2.11
CA ASP A 85 20.56 13.41 -2.10
C ASP A 85 21.13 13.97 -0.78
N GLY A 86 21.51 13.10 0.16
CA GLY A 86 22.03 13.45 1.48
C GLY A 86 20.95 13.80 2.51
N SER A 87 19.66 13.79 2.15
CA SER A 87 18.58 13.89 3.12
C SER A 87 18.46 12.60 3.94
N VAL A 88 17.93 12.70 5.16
CA VAL A 88 17.63 11.51 5.98
C VAL A 88 16.16 11.55 6.37
N PHE A 89 15.45 10.48 6.02
CA PHE A 89 14.05 10.30 6.37
C PHE A 89 13.95 9.55 7.70
N LEU A 90 13.04 10.00 8.55
CA LEU A 90 12.73 9.42 9.85
C LEU A 90 11.28 8.91 9.81
N GLY A 91 11.07 7.62 10.03
CA GLY A 91 9.74 6.98 9.99
C GLY A 91 9.71 5.79 9.03
N PRO A 92 8.56 5.47 8.40
CA PRO A 92 7.28 6.15 8.54
C PRO A 92 6.56 5.81 9.85
N ASN A 93 5.59 6.64 10.25
CA ASN A 93 4.53 6.20 11.17
C ASN A 93 3.47 5.37 10.40
N ALA A 94 2.40 4.93 11.09
CA ALA A 94 1.29 4.23 10.44
C ALA A 94 -0.06 4.74 10.97
N VAL A 95 -0.76 5.53 10.16
CA VAL A 95 -2.09 6.08 10.49
C VAL A 95 -3.12 5.73 9.43
N LEU A 96 -4.37 5.53 9.82
CA LEU A 96 -5.45 5.29 8.88
C LEU A 96 -5.73 6.57 8.07
N ALA A 97 -5.72 6.47 6.74
CA ALA A 97 -6.11 7.59 5.88
C ALA A 97 -7.64 7.70 5.78
N LEU A 98 -8.17 8.92 5.80
CA LEU A 98 -9.62 9.19 5.73
C LEU A 98 -10.14 9.33 4.29
N LYS A 99 -9.32 8.95 3.32
CA LYS A 99 -9.58 8.90 1.88
C LYS A 99 -8.64 7.87 1.28
N GLN A 100 -9.04 7.23 0.18
CA GLN A 100 -8.21 6.23 -0.50
C GLN A 100 -6.82 6.79 -0.85
N GLU A 101 -6.79 8.02 -1.37
CA GLU A 101 -5.58 8.82 -1.61
C GLU A 101 -5.46 9.95 -0.57
N GLY A 102 -5.43 9.58 0.70
CA GLY A 102 -5.43 10.54 1.82
C GLY A 102 -4.05 11.02 2.24
N TYR A 103 -3.28 11.70 1.39
CA TYR A 103 -1.88 12.07 1.65
C TYR A 103 -1.67 13.14 2.74
N SER A 104 -2.72 13.84 3.16
CA SER A 104 -2.70 14.85 4.22
C SER A 104 -3.92 14.75 5.14
N TRP A 105 -3.88 15.40 6.30
CA TRP A 105 -5.05 15.48 7.21
C TRP A 105 -6.25 16.22 6.61
N GLY A 106 -6.05 17.04 5.57
CA GLY A 106 -7.14 17.69 4.83
C GLY A 106 -7.83 16.77 3.80
N ASP A 107 -7.21 15.65 3.44
CA ASP A 107 -7.75 14.70 2.47
C ASP A 107 -8.76 13.77 3.13
N VAL A 108 -9.97 14.29 3.33
CA VAL A 108 -11.06 13.58 3.99
C VAL A 108 -12.17 13.28 3.00
N SER A 109 -12.59 12.02 2.95
CA SER A 109 -13.81 11.59 2.26
C SER A 109 -14.74 10.95 3.29
N PHE A 110 -15.83 11.65 3.59
CA PHE A 110 -16.81 11.18 4.58
C PHE A 110 -17.47 9.87 4.13
N SER A 111 -17.82 9.77 2.84
CA SER A 111 -18.39 8.54 2.26
C SER A 111 -17.43 7.36 2.34
N ASN A 112 -16.15 7.56 1.99
CA ASN A 112 -15.16 6.48 2.06
C ASN A 112 -14.87 6.09 3.51
N THR A 113 -14.75 7.07 4.41
CA THR A 113 -14.47 6.81 5.83
C THR A 113 -15.59 6.00 6.48
N ILE A 114 -16.86 6.39 6.26
CA ILE A 114 -18.00 5.61 6.77
C ILE A 114 -18.04 4.22 6.15
N ARG A 115 -17.78 4.09 4.85
CA ARG A 115 -17.71 2.79 4.17
C ARG A 115 -16.68 1.90 4.85
N LEU A 116 -15.45 2.39 5.05
CA LEU A 116 -14.36 1.65 5.70
C LEU A 116 -14.73 1.24 7.14
N LEU A 117 -15.26 2.16 7.95
CA LEU A 117 -15.64 1.88 9.34
C LEU A 117 -16.77 0.85 9.48
N LYS A 118 -17.58 0.66 8.44
CA LYS A 118 -18.65 -0.36 8.41
C LYS A 118 -18.16 -1.75 8.03
N LEU A 119 -16.93 -1.91 7.56
CA LEU A 119 -16.39 -3.21 7.19
C LEU A 119 -15.98 -3.99 8.44
N ASP A 120 -16.45 -5.23 8.52
CA ASP A 120 -16.20 -6.12 9.67
C ASP A 120 -14.70 -6.29 9.95
N GLY A 121 -13.89 -6.41 8.90
CA GLY A 121 -12.44 -6.52 9.02
C GLY A 121 -11.81 -5.29 9.68
N VAL A 122 -12.29 -4.07 9.37
CA VAL A 122 -11.77 -2.83 9.96
C VAL A 122 -12.16 -2.79 11.43
N GLN A 123 -13.40 -3.10 11.75
CA GLN A 123 -13.89 -3.10 13.13
C GLN A 123 -13.12 -4.09 14.00
N LYS A 124 -12.87 -5.30 13.50
CA LYS A 124 -12.05 -6.32 14.18
C LYS A 124 -10.61 -5.87 14.36
N LEU A 125 -9.99 -5.31 13.32
CA LEU A 125 -8.62 -4.79 13.39
C LEU A 125 -8.52 -3.64 14.40
N MET A 126 -9.45 -2.67 14.36
CA MET A 126 -9.51 -1.56 15.30
C MET A 126 -9.72 -2.04 16.72
N ALA A 127 -10.61 -3.01 16.96
CA ALA A 127 -10.82 -3.57 18.30
C ALA A 127 -9.53 -4.19 18.87
N LYS A 128 -8.75 -4.87 18.02
CA LYS A 128 -7.47 -5.49 18.42
C LYS A 128 -6.35 -4.48 18.64
N HIS A 129 -6.31 -3.38 17.86
CA HIS A 129 -5.19 -2.44 17.82
C HIS A 129 -5.56 -0.97 18.13
N MET A 130 -6.67 -0.73 18.83
CA MET A 130 -7.18 0.64 19.08
C MET A 130 -6.17 1.55 19.77
N LYS A 131 -5.56 1.06 20.85
CA LYS A 131 -4.55 1.81 21.62
C LYS A 131 -3.37 2.21 20.74
N PHE A 132 -2.97 1.32 19.83
CA PHE A 132 -1.91 1.57 18.87
C PHE A 132 -2.31 2.66 17.87
N GLY A 133 -3.48 2.53 17.22
CA GLY A 133 -3.95 3.52 16.24
C GLY A 133 -4.11 4.93 16.83
N ILE A 134 -4.57 5.04 18.08
CA ILE A 134 -4.65 6.33 18.80
C ILE A 134 -3.24 6.90 19.01
N ASN A 135 -2.29 6.10 19.49
CA ASN A 135 -0.93 6.56 19.75
C ASN A 135 -0.24 7.07 18.47
N GLU A 136 -0.35 6.34 17.37
CA GLU A 136 0.20 6.77 16.07
C GLU A 136 -0.49 8.02 15.53
N THR A 137 -1.80 8.15 15.72
CA THR A 137 -2.55 9.36 15.37
C THR A 137 -2.04 10.58 16.16
N ILE A 138 -1.79 10.42 17.46
CA ILE A 138 -1.24 11.50 18.29
C ILE A 138 0.18 11.86 17.82
N LYS A 139 1.04 10.87 17.53
CA LYS A 139 2.39 11.13 16.99
C LYS A 139 2.37 11.86 15.64
N SER A 140 1.42 11.51 14.78
CA SER A 140 1.19 12.19 13.50
C SER A 140 0.82 13.66 13.68
N LEU A 141 -0.09 13.96 14.62
CA LEU A 141 -0.50 15.34 14.93
C LEU A 141 0.59 16.12 15.67
N PHE A 142 1.37 15.43 16.51
CA PHE A 142 2.42 16.00 17.35
C PHE A 142 3.77 15.30 17.11
N PRO A 143 4.53 15.68 16.06
CA PRO A 143 5.83 15.09 15.75
C PRO A 143 6.84 15.12 16.91
N ALA A 144 6.68 16.07 17.85
CA ALA A 144 7.47 16.13 19.08
C ALA A 144 7.39 14.86 19.92
N MET A 145 6.30 14.09 19.86
CA MET A 145 6.22 12.81 20.56
C MET A 145 7.11 11.72 19.94
N GLN A 146 7.37 11.80 18.63
CA GLN A 146 8.23 10.86 17.93
C GLN A 146 9.72 11.13 18.21
N LEU A 147 10.07 12.35 18.65
CA LEU A 147 11.43 12.72 19.04
C LEU A 147 11.98 11.80 20.15
N LYS A 148 11.15 11.41 21.12
CA LYS A 148 11.59 10.53 22.21
C LYS A 148 12.02 9.15 21.69
N GLU A 149 11.33 8.62 20.69
CA GLU A 149 11.68 7.34 20.05
C GLU A 149 12.96 7.47 19.22
N ILE A 150 13.14 8.61 18.53
CA ILE A 150 14.37 8.94 17.80
C ILE A 150 15.58 9.04 18.74
N GLN A 151 15.40 9.71 19.89
CA GLN A 151 16.46 9.94 20.88
C GLN A 151 16.93 8.66 21.59
N ASN A 152 16.13 7.59 21.60
CA ASN A 152 16.57 6.28 22.09
C ASN A 152 17.73 5.72 21.25
N TYR A 153 17.84 6.13 19.99
CA TYR A 153 18.93 5.72 19.10
C TYR A 153 20.01 6.81 19.01
N ILE A 154 19.60 8.07 18.90
CA ILE A 154 20.52 9.20 18.71
C ILE A 154 20.10 10.36 19.63
N PRO A 155 20.65 10.42 20.85
CA PRO A 155 20.26 11.41 21.86
C PRO A 155 20.50 12.87 21.44
N ASP A 156 21.44 13.11 20.53
CA ASP A 156 21.86 14.45 20.10
C ASP A 156 20.88 15.17 19.15
N ILE A 157 19.82 14.48 18.71
CA ILE A 157 18.77 15.06 17.87
C ILE A 157 17.79 15.82 18.76
N LYS A 158 17.47 17.06 18.38
CA LYS A 158 16.52 17.94 19.06
C LYS A 158 15.31 18.23 18.18
N GLN A 159 14.27 18.82 18.75
CA GLN A 159 13.05 19.16 18.02
C GLN A 159 13.30 20.06 16.80
N ASN A 160 14.21 21.03 16.90
CA ASN A 160 14.55 21.94 15.80
C ASN A 160 15.33 21.25 14.67
N ASP A 161 15.84 20.04 14.92
CA ASP A 161 16.54 19.24 13.92
C ASP A 161 15.55 18.38 13.11
N ILE A 162 14.24 18.48 13.35
CA ILE A 162 13.25 17.64 12.68
C ILE A 162 12.24 18.52 11.97
N ASN A 163 12.02 18.22 10.69
CA ASN A 163 11.05 18.90 9.83
C ASN A 163 10.00 17.90 9.33
N LYS A 164 8.84 18.39 8.90
CA LYS A 164 7.87 17.54 8.21
C LYS A 164 8.46 17.05 6.88
N GLY A 165 8.32 15.76 6.62
CA GLY A 165 8.75 15.14 5.39
C GLY A 165 7.59 14.75 4.48
N PRO A 166 7.87 13.96 3.44
CA PRO A 166 6.85 13.47 2.53
C PRO A 166 5.95 12.44 3.21
N THR A 167 4.83 12.17 2.55
CA THR A 167 3.83 11.19 2.99
C THR A 167 3.55 10.21 1.86
N GLY A 168 3.39 8.93 2.20
CA GLY A 168 2.90 7.90 1.29
C GLY A 168 1.64 7.24 1.85
N VAL A 169 0.80 6.68 0.97
CA VAL A 169 -0.34 5.86 1.38
C VAL A 169 -0.15 4.46 0.83
N ARG A 170 -0.08 3.48 1.73
CA ARG A 170 0.04 2.06 1.42
C ARG A 170 -1.35 1.48 1.17
N ALA A 171 -1.49 0.77 0.05
CA ALA A 171 -2.63 -0.08 -0.21
C ALA A 171 -2.47 -1.37 0.61
N GLN A 172 -3.11 -1.45 1.77
CA GLN A 172 -3.04 -2.63 2.63
C GLN A 172 -4.30 -3.48 2.44
N PRO A 173 -4.21 -4.65 1.78
CA PRO A 173 -5.35 -5.55 1.69
C PRO A 173 -5.67 -6.12 3.07
N LEU A 174 -6.96 -6.12 3.38
CA LEU A 174 -7.51 -6.55 4.64
C LEU A 174 -8.69 -7.47 4.38
N TRP A 175 -8.62 -8.66 4.97
CA TRP A 175 -9.65 -9.67 4.88
C TRP A 175 -10.83 -9.35 5.80
N ALA A 176 -12.00 -9.94 5.54
CA ALA A 176 -13.21 -9.75 6.35
C ALA A 176 -13.08 -10.22 7.81
N ASP A 177 -12.10 -11.10 8.10
CA ASP A 177 -11.77 -11.55 9.45
C ASP A 177 -10.88 -10.56 10.23
N GLY A 178 -10.38 -9.51 9.58
CA GLY A 178 -9.51 -8.49 10.17
C GLY A 178 -8.01 -8.82 10.06
N THR A 179 -7.64 -9.87 9.32
CA THR A 179 -6.24 -10.18 9.02
C THR A 179 -5.76 -9.42 7.78
N MET A 180 -4.51 -8.94 7.82
CA MET A 180 -3.89 -8.27 6.69
C MET A 180 -3.27 -9.30 5.74
N ALA A 181 -3.37 -9.08 4.44
CA ALA A 181 -2.65 -9.92 3.49
C ALA A 181 -1.14 -9.69 3.61
N GLU A 182 -0.39 -10.78 3.79
CA GLU A 182 1.07 -10.77 3.89
C GLU A 182 1.75 -11.13 2.55
N ASP A 183 0.99 -11.73 1.63
CA ASP A 183 1.46 -12.23 0.34
C ASP A 183 0.83 -11.51 -0.87
N LEU A 184 1.30 -11.88 -2.06
CA LEU A 184 0.72 -11.48 -3.34
C LEU A 184 -0.70 -12.04 -3.47
N VAL A 185 -1.67 -11.15 -3.68
CA VAL A 185 -3.08 -11.51 -3.88
C VAL A 185 -3.45 -11.20 -5.32
N LEU A 186 -3.81 -12.24 -6.08
CA LEU A 186 -4.28 -12.13 -7.45
C LEU A 186 -5.69 -12.69 -7.56
N ASP A 187 -6.58 -11.91 -8.19
CA ASP A 187 -7.93 -12.34 -8.54
C ASP A 187 -8.08 -12.48 -10.04
N ILE A 188 -8.89 -13.44 -10.47
CA ILE A 188 -9.35 -13.54 -11.85
C ILE A 188 -10.84 -13.24 -11.86
N ALA A 189 -11.29 -12.35 -12.75
CA ALA A 189 -12.67 -11.87 -12.74
C ALA A 189 -13.69 -12.96 -13.03
N SER A 190 -13.34 -13.98 -13.83
CA SER A 190 -14.12 -15.20 -13.96
C SER A 190 -13.25 -16.41 -14.28
N ASN A 191 -13.52 -17.53 -13.61
CA ASN A 191 -12.92 -18.82 -13.97
C ASN A 191 -13.68 -19.55 -15.08
N ASP A 192 -14.89 -19.09 -15.43
CA ASP A 192 -15.70 -19.65 -16.51
C ASP A 192 -15.14 -19.24 -17.89
N PRO A 193 -14.63 -20.18 -18.70
CA PRO A 193 -14.10 -19.87 -20.02
C PRO A 193 -15.15 -19.36 -21.01
N SER A 194 -16.45 -19.56 -20.73
CA SER A 194 -17.53 -19.04 -21.55
C SER A 194 -17.74 -17.52 -21.36
N ASP A 195 -17.26 -16.95 -20.25
CA ASP A 195 -17.23 -15.51 -20.05
C ASP A 195 -16.07 -14.88 -20.80
N LEU A 196 -16.30 -14.57 -22.08
CA LEU A 196 -15.31 -14.03 -22.99
C LEU A 196 -14.70 -12.69 -22.52
N VAL A 197 -15.32 -11.97 -21.58
CA VAL A 197 -14.78 -10.70 -21.08
C VAL A 197 -14.00 -10.94 -19.80
N LYS A 198 -14.68 -11.39 -18.74
CA LYS A 198 -14.10 -11.49 -17.40
C LYS A 198 -13.06 -12.58 -17.28
N HIS A 199 -13.16 -13.64 -18.09
CA HIS A 199 -12.15 -14.69 -18.07
C HIS A 199 -10.76 -14.16 -18.43
N ARG A 200 -10.64 -13.03 -19.13
CA ARG A 200 -9.38 -12.47 -19.63
C ARG A 200 -8.83 -11.31 -18.79
N ILE A 201 -9.38 -11.12 -17.58
CA ILE A 201 -8.99 -10.03 -16.67
C ILE A 201 -8.44 -10.61 -15.37
N MET A 202 -7.22 -10.24 -15.04
CA MET A 202 -6.55 -10.53 -13.78
C MET A 202 -6.30 -9.24 -13.00
N HIS A 203 -6.50 -9.29 -11.70
CA HIS A 203 -6.32 -8.17 -10.79
C HIS A 203 -5.23 -8.47 -9.77
N CYS A 204 -4.16 -7.67 -9.76
CA CYS A 204 -3.21 -7.66 -8.66
C CYS A 204 -3.79 -6.82 -7.52
N ARG A 205 -4.36 -7.49 -6.52
CA ARG A 205 -5.00 -6.90 -5.34
C ARG A 205 -3.99 -6.55 -4.24
N SER A 206 -2.82 -7.17 -4.23
CA SER A 206 -1.78 -6.95 -3.23
C SER A 206 -0.40 -7.21 -3.79
N ALA A 207 0.57 -6.35 -3.48
CA ALA A 207 1.98 -6.68 -3.60
C ALA A 207 2.61 -6.65 -2.20
N PRO A 208 3.24 -7.75 -1.74
CA PRO A 208 3.74 -7.84 -0.37
C PRO A 208 4.97 -6.96 -0.18
N SER A 209 5.22 -6.51 1.06
CA SER A 209 6.44 -5.77 1.39
C SER A 209 7.65 -6.74 1.39
N PRO A 210 8.83 -6.37 0.87
CA PRO A 210 9.22 -5.08 0.27
C PRO A 210 8.95 -5.01 -1.25
N SER A 211 7.78 -4.50 -1.65
CA SER A 211 7.29 -4.58 -3.04
C SER A 211 8.14 -3.82 -4.05
N ALA A 212 8.74 -2.69 -3.63
CA ALA A 212 9.60 -1.91 -4.53
C ALA A 212 10.86 -2.69 -4.91
N THR A 213 11.51 -3.31 -3.92
CA THR A 213 12.71 -4.13 -4.12
C THR A 213 12.38 -5.41 -4.90
N SER A 214 11.25 -6.05 -4.60
CA SER A 214 10.83 -7.30 -5.24
C SER A 214 9.96 -7.10 -6.47
N SER A 215 9.92 -5.89 -7.05
CA SER A 215 9.01 -5.55 -8.15
C SER A 215 9.22 -6.38 -9.41
N LEU A 216 10.48 -6.67 -9.78
CA LEU A 216 10.82 -7.50 -10.94
C LEU A 216 10.38 -8.97 -10.73
N PRO A 217 10.76 -9.66 -9.63
CA PRO A 217 10.24 -11.00 -9.34
C PRO A 217 8.72 -11.08 -9.22
N ILE A 218 8.07 -10.07 -8.63
CA ILE A 218 6.60 -10.03 -8.56
C ILE A 218 6.01 -9.96 -9.98
N GLY A 219 6.62 -9.16 -10.85
CA GLY A 219 6.24 -9.10 -12.27
C GLY A 219 6.34 -10.46 -12.96
N GLU A 220 7.45 -11.17 -12.77
CA GLU A 220 7.65 -12.53 -13.29
C GLU A 220 6.55 -13.49 -12.79
N VAL A 221 6.27 -13.51 -11.48
CA VAL A 221 5.22 -14.37 -10.89
C VAL A 221 3.84 -14.06 -11.47
N ILE A 222 3.51 -12.79 -11.69
CA ILE A 222 2.23 -12.40 -12.31
C ILE A 222 2.16 -12.90 -13.75
N VAL A 223 3.22 -12.72 -14.52
CA VAL A 223 3.31 -13.15 -15.92
C VAL A 223 3.23 -14.68 -16.03
N ASP A 224 3.94 -15.42 -15.18
CA ASP A 224 3.89 -16.89 -15.14
C ASP A 224 2.48 -17.40 -14.85
N LYS A 225 1.78 -16.77 -13.91
CA LYS A 225 0.38 -17.11 -13.61
C LYS A 225 -0.55 -16.78 -14.77
N MET A 226 -0.29 -15.71 -15.52
CA MET A 226 -1.02 -15.39 -16.75
C MET A 226 -0.79 -16.46 -17.84
N PHE A 227 0.45 -16.87 -18.09
CA PHE A 227 0.75 -17.91 -19.08
C PHE A 227 0.16 -19.27 -18.67
N ALA A 228 0.23 -19.63 -17.40
CA ALA A 228 -0.38 -20.86 -16.88
C ALA A 228 -1.91 -20.85 -17.05
N LYS A 229 -2.56 -19.71 -16.83
CA LYS A 229 -4.00 -19.55 -17.00
C LYS A 229 -4.43 -19.50 -18.46
N TYR A 230 -3.64 -18.85 -19.31
CA TYR A 230 -3.94 -18.65 -20.72
C TYR A 230 -2.80 -19.18 -21.61
N PRO A 231 -2.74 -20.51 -21.86
CA PRO A 231 -1.67 -21.11 -22.65
C PRO A 231 -1.54 -20.58 -24.08
N ARG A 232 -2.56 -19.89 -24.62
CA ARG A 232 -2.46 -19.23 -25.94
C ARG A 232 -1.54 -18.00 -25.93
N LEU A 233 -1.26 -17.39 -24.77
CA LEU A 233 -0.33 -16.27 -24.65
C LEU A 233 1.11 -16.66 -24.99
N SER A 234 1.54 -17.88 -24.65
CA SER A 234 2.93 -18.33 -24.85
C SER A 234 3.32 -18.51 -26.32
N LEU A 235 2.32 -18.54 -27.22
CA LEU A 235 2.53 -18.59 -28.66
C LEU A 235 2.85 -17.22 -29.29
N ILE A 236 2.64 -16.13 -28.56
CA ILE A 236 2.86 -14.74 -29.01
C ILE A 236 4.22 -14.20 -28.54
N SER A 237 4.81 -14.82 -27.51
CA SER A 237 6.06 -14.38 -26.86
C SER A 237 7.35 -14.99 -27.43
N ASN A 238 7.27 -15.81 -28.49
CA ASN A 238 8.42 -16.36 -29.24
C ASN A 238 8.46 -15.75 -30.65
#